data_AF-A0A3M8CP70-F1
#
_entry.id   AF-A0A3M8CP70-F1
#
_cell.length_a   1.000
_cell.length_b   1.000
_cell.length_c   1.000
_cell.angle_alpha   90.00
_cell.angle_beta   90.00
_cell.angle_gamma   90.00
#
_symmetry.space_group_name_H-M   'P 1'
#
loop_
_entity.id
_entity.type
_entity.pdbx_description
1 polymer ?
#
loop_
_entity_poly.entity_id
_entity_poly.type
_entity_poly.pdbx_seq_one_letter_code
_entity_poly.pdbx_strand_id
1 'polypeptide(L)'
;MIEMRCAVEEDIHLPDISFCRVCENAYGINRGIYNTIDAYFYQKGHRDIVLRRRIILSFLQFIGARSAKLNKKSSYKFGNGGLIEKLDSFTNAHLS
;
A
#
# COMPACT_ATOMS: atom_id res chain seq x y z
N MET A 1 19.52 -1.54 15.87
CA MET A 1 19.13 -0.65 14.76
C MET A 1 18.13 -1.42 13.93
N ILE A 2 16.87 -0.97 13.86
CA ILE A 2 15.88 -1.62 12.98
C ILE A 2 16.15 -1.05 11.59
N GLU A 3 16.73 -1.85 10.70
CA GLU A 3 16.89 -1.47 9.31
C GLU A 3 15.51 -1.29 8.68
N MET A 4 15.26 -0.08 8.16
CA MET A 4 14.07 0.22 7.39
C MET A 4 14.27 -0.42 6.01
N ARG A 5 13.76 -1.64 5.81
CA ARG A 5 13.79 -2.28 4.50
C ARG A 5 12.60 -1.77 3.69
N CYS A 6 12.87 -1.03 2.60
CA CYS A 6 11.86 -0.80 1.58
C CYS A 6 11.45 -2.16 0.98
N ALA A 7 10.18 -2.30 0.59
CA ALA A 7 9.74 -3.46 -0.16
C ALA A 7 10.54 -3.55 -1.48
N VAL A 8 11.13 -4.71 -1.75
CA VAL A 8 11.91 -4.98 -2.97
C VAL A 8 11.09 -5.86 -3.92
N GLU A 9 11.51 -5.94 -5.19
CA GLU A 9 10.81 -6.68 -6.24
C GLU A 9 10.52 -8.14 -5.86
N GLU A 10 11.39 -8.78 -5.09
CA GLU A 10 11.19 -10.16 -4.63
C GLU A 10 10.01 -10.31 -3.64
N ASP A 11 9.67 -9.25 -2.89
CA ASP A 11 8.64 -9.31 -1.86
C ASP A 11 7.24 -9.53 -2.47
N ILE A 12 7.01 -9.09 -3.72
CA ILE A 12 5.71 -9.23 -4.41
C ILE A 12 5.32 -10.68 -4.66
N HIS A 13 6.28 -11.61 -4.61
CA HIS A 13 6.08 -13.04 -4.82
C HIS A 13 5.81 -13.80 -3.51
N LEU A 14 5.89 -13.12 -2.36
CA LEU A 14 5.68 -13.75 -1.07
C LEU A 14 4.23 -14.24 -0.88
N PRO A 15 3.97 -15.23 -0.01
CA PRO A 15 2.60 -15.56 0.39
C PRO A 15 1.85 -14.35 0.98
N ASP A 16 0.52 -14.34 0.89
CA ASP A 16 -0.31 -13.18 1.28
C ASP A 16 -0.01 -12.63 2.68
N ILE A 17 0.13 -13.51 3.67
CA ILE A 17 0.43 -13.11 5.06
C ILE A 17 1.80 -12.41 5.14
N SER A 18 2.79 -12.93 4.42
CA SER A 18 4.14 -12.38 4.41
C SER A 18 4.19 -11.05 3.67
N PHE A 19 3.52 -10.94 2.53
CA PHE A 19 3.42 -9.67 1.78
C PHE A 19 2.67 -8.59 2.57
N CYS A 20 1.57 -8.96 3.22
CA CYS A 20 0.85 -8.05 4.12
C CYS A 20 1.77 -7.54 5.23
N ARG A 21 2.55 -8.42 5.89
CA ARG A 21 3.53 -8.02 6.91
C ARG A 21 4.62 -7.08 6.38
N VAL A 22 5.08 -7.27 5.14
CA VAL A 22 6.00 -6.32 4.50
C VAL A 22 5.35 -4.94 4.41
N CYS A 23 4.10 -4.88 3.98
CA CYS A 23 3.37 -3.61 3.89
C CYS A 23 3.15 -2.97 5.27
N GLU A 24 2.82 -3.77 6.29
CA GLU A 24 2.67 -3.30 7.68
C GLU A 24 3.99 -2.73 8.23
N ASN A 25 5.10 -3.45 8.04
CA ASN A 25 6.40 -3.04 8.57
C ASN A 25 7.00 -1.83 7.84
N ALA A 26 6.90 -1.80 6.51
CA ALA A 26 7.51 -0.74 5.70
C ALA A 26 6.67 0.56 5.70
N TYR A 27 5.34 0.45 5.76
CA TYR A 27 4.45 1.60 5.61
C TYR A 27 3.55 1.86 6.82
N GLY A 28 3.51 0.99 7.83
CA GLY A 28 2.70 1.24 9.04
C GLY A 28 1.19 1.18 8.81
N ILE A 29 0.74 0.56 7.72
CA ILE A 29 -0.67 0.21 7.52
C ILE A 29 -1.02 -1.02 8.36
N ASN A 30 -2.30 -1.23 8.66
CA ASN A 30 -2.77 -2.49 9.27
C ASN A 30 -3.39 -3.39 8.19
N ARG A 31 -3.58 -4.68 8.52
CA ARG A 31 -4.24 -5.66 7.64
C ARG A 31 -5.59 -5.21 7.06
N GLY A 32 -6.41 -4.47 7.82
CA GLY A 32 -7.71 -3.98 7.34
C GLY A 32 -7.57 -2.96 6.20
N ILE A 33 -6.60 -2.06 6.32
CA ILE A 33 -6.24 -1.09 5.29
C ILE A 33 -5.68 -1.84 4.07
N TYR A 34 -4.75 -2.77 4.27
CA TYR A 34 -4.19 -3.59 3.18
C TYR A 34 -5.30 -4.30 2.40
N ASN A 35 -6.20 -5.00 3.09
CA ASN A 35 -7.31 -5.73 2.45
C ASN A 35 -8.22 -4.81 1.64
N THR A 36 -8.48 -3.59 2.13
CA THR A 36 -9.28 -2.60 1.41
C THR A 36 -8.59 -2.16 0.11
N ILE A 37 -7.28 -1.91 0.17
CA ILE A 37 -6.49 -1.51 -1.00
C ILE A 37 -6.45 -2.65 -2.03
N ASP A 38 -6.17 -3.88 -1.58
CA ASP A 38 -6.13 -5.06 -2.45
C ASP A 38 -7.48 -5.29 -3.15
N ALA A 39 -8.58 -5.25 -2.39
CA ALA A 39 -9.92 -5.39 -2.92
C ALA A 39 -10.26 -4.29 -3.93
N TYR A 40 -9.88 -3.04 -3.65
CA TYR A 40 -10.10 -1.92 -4.57
C TYR A 40 -9.42 -2.17 -5.93
N PHE A 41 -8.14 -2.50 -5.95
CA PHE A 41 -7.42 -2.72 -7.22
C PHE A 41 -7.89 -3.99 -7.94
N TYR A 42 -8.29 -5.03 -7.21
CA TYR A 42 -8.93 -6.20 -7.81
C TYR A 42 -10.24 -5.83 -8.52
N GLN A 43 -11.09 -5.01 -7.88
CA GLN A 43 -12.36 -4.55 -8.46
C GLN A 43 -12.15 -3.64 -9.68
N LYS A 44 -11.02 -2.91 -9.74
CA LYS A 44 -10.62 -2.13 -10.93
C LYS A 44 -10.04 -2.98 -12.08
N GLY A 45 -9.95 -4.29 -11.91
CA GLY A 45 -9.56 -5.22 -12.97
C GLY A 45 -8.11 -5.71 -12.90
N HIS A 46 -7.32 -5.31 -11.90
CA HIS A 46 -5.95 -5.80 -11.70
C HIS A 46 -5.97 -7.20 -11.07
N ARG A 47 -6.38 -8.21 -11.83
CA ARG A 47 -6.59 -9.59 -11.35
C ARG A 47 -5.29 -10.35 -11.10
N ASP A 48 -4.26 -10.09 -11.89
CA ASP A 48 -2.94 -10.67 -11.68
C ASP A 48 -2.36 -10.22 -10.33
N ILE A 49 -2.01 -11.17 -9.47
CA ILE A 49 -1.61 -10.90 -8.08
C ILE A 49 -0.26 -10.18 -8.01
N VAL A 50 0.69 -10.53 -8.89
CA VAL A 50 2.03 -9.93 -8.91
C VAL A 50 1.94 -8.47 -9.34
N LEU A 51 1.22 -8.20 -10.43
CA LEU A 51 0.95 -6.85 -10.91
C LEU A 51 0.20 -6.03 -9.85
N ARG A 52 -0.86 -6.59 -9.26
CA ARG A 52 -1.64 -5.89 -8.24
C ARG A 52 -0.80 -5.54 -7.02
N ARG A 53 0.09 -6.43 -6.58
CA ARG A 53 1.01 -6.16 -5.46
C ARG A 53 2.04 -5.08 -5.78
N ARG A 54 2.56 -5.02 -7.01
CA ARG A 54 3.37 -3.88 -7.46
C ARG A 54 2.58 -2.57 -7.36
N ILE A 55 1.34 -2.56 -7.84
CA ILE A 55 0.46 -1.37 -7.75
C ILE A 55 0.21 -0.96 -6.29
N ILE A 56 -0.04 -1.94 -5.40
CA ILE A 56 -0.18 -1.69 -3.96
C ILE A 56 1.08 -1.01 -3.41
N LEU A 57 2.28 -1.53 -3.71
CA LEU A 57 3.53 -0.91 -3.25
C LEU A 57 3.68 0.52 -3.79
N SER A 58 3.40 0.75 -5.07
CA SER A 58 3.44 2.09 -5.67
C SER A 58 2.46 3.04 -5.00
N PHE A 59 1.24 2.59 -4.69
CA PHE A 59 0.26 3.38 -3.95
C PHE A 59 0.75 3.72 -2.53
N LEU A 60 1.30 2.74 -1.81
CA LEU A 60 1.83 2.93 -0.45
C LEU A 60 3.03 3.89 -0.44
N GLN A 61 3.89 3.81 -1.45
CA GLN A 61 4.98 4.77 -1.67
C GLN A 61 4.44 6.17 -1.98
N PHE A 62 3.40 6.29 -2.82
CA PHE A 62 2.79 7.57 -3.16
C PHE A 62 2.21 8.29 -1.93
N ILE A 63 1.47 7.57 -1.08
CA ILE A 63 0.94 8.16 0.16
C ILE A 63 2.05 8.37 1.21
N GLY A 64 3.08 7.52 1.22
CA GLY A 64 4.26 7.62 2.07
C GLY A 64 5.16 8.81 1.74
N ALA A 65 5.40 9.08 0.45
CA ALA A 65 6.16 10.24 -0.01
C ALA A 65 5.49 11.57 0.40
N ARG A 66 4.15 11.59 0.47
CA ARG A 66 3.39 12.73 1.00
C ARG A 66 3.43 12.79 2.53
N SER A 67 3.48 11.64 3.21
CA SER A 67 3.47 11.53 4.67
C SER A 67 4.86 11.57 5.33
N ALA A 68 5.96 11.44 4.58
CA ALA A 68 7.35 11.46 5.08
C ALA A 68 7.76 12.78 5.77
N LYS A 69 6.89 13.79 5.77
CA LYS A 69 7.03 15.00 6.61
C LYS A 69 6.61 14.80 8.07
N LEU A 70 6.01 13.67 8.47
CA LEU A 70 5.66 13.40 9.87
C LEU A 70 6.40 12.18 10.43
N ASN A 71 7.03 12.40 11.58
CA ASN A 71 7.81 11.43 12.32
C ASN A 71 7.11 10.08 12.56
N LYS A 72 7.89 9.03 12.29
CA LYS A 72 7.91 7.65 12.79
C LYS A 72 6.75 7.25 13.73
N LYS A 73 6.00 6.21 13.31
CA LYS A 73 4.93 5.47 14.02
C LYS A 73 3.50 6.02 13.92
N SER A 74 3.20 6.94 13.01
CA SER A 74 1.80 7.25 12.73
C SER A 74 1.17 6.09 11.96
N SER A 75 0.28 5.33 12.61
CA SER A 75 -0.66 4.50 11.86
C SER A 75 -1.44 5.41 10.92
N TYR A 76 -1.55 5.03 9.64
CA TYR A 76 -2.35 5.80 8.71
C TYR A 76 -3.80 5.85 9.21
N LYS A 77 -4.22 7.00 9.74
CA LYS A 77 -5.60 7.27 10.08
C LYS A 77 -6.26 7.90 8.86
N PHE A 78 -6.91 7.07 8.06
CA PHE A 78 -7.85 7.56 7.07
C PHE A 78 -9.17 7.86 7.82
N GLY A 79 -9.63 9.11 7.78
CA GLY A 79 -10.99 9.44 8.25
C GLY A 79 -12.06 8.72 7.40
N ASN A 80 -13.34 8.94 7.70
CA ASN A 80 -14.43 8.38 6.87
C ASN A 80 -14.23 8.75 5.39
N GLY A 81 -14.06 7.75 4.52
CA GLY A 81 -13.87 7.92 3.07
C GLY A 81 -12.44 8.24 2.61
N GLY A 82 -11.54 8.67 3.49
CA GLY A 82 -10.23 9.23 3.09
C GLY A 82 -9.25 8.24 2.45
N LEU A 83 -9.50 6.93 2.54
CA LEU A 83 -8.70 5.92 1.84
C LEU A 83 -9.11 5.80 0.37
N ILE A 84 -10.41 5.75 0.08
CA ILE A 84 -10.94 5.60 -1.27
C ILE A 84 -10.58 6.84 -2.11
N GLU A 85 -10.73 8.04 -1.56
CA GLU A 85 -10.32 9.28 -2.26
C GLU A 85 -8.85 9.28 -2.68
N LYS A 86 -7.96 8.75 -1.82
CA LYS A 86 -6.53 8.63 -2.13
C LYS A 86 -6.27 7.57 -3.20
N LEU A 87 -7.02 6.47 -3.19
CA LEU A 87 -6.93 5.41 -4.21
C LEU A 87 -7.40 5.93 -5.58
N ASP A 88 -8.51 6.66 -5.62
CA ASP A 88 -8.99 7.30 -6.85
C ASP A 88 -7.99 8.34 -7.36
N SER A 89 -7.47 9.21 -6.47
CA SER A 89 -6.44 10.19 -6.84
C SER A 89 -5.18 9.54 -7.39
N PHE A 90 -4.74 8.43 -6.80
CA PHE A 90 -3.59 7.68 -7.29
C PHE A 90 -3.85 7.06 -8.66
N THR A 91 -5.00 6.39 -8.81
CA THR A 91 -5.41 5.70 -10.05
C THR A 91 -5.49 6.70 -11.21
N ASN A 92 -6.14 7.84 -11.00
CA ASN A 92 -6.28 8.88 -12.03
C ASN A 92 -4.96 9.57 -12.41
N ALA A 93 -3.94 9.50 -11.56
CA ALA A 93 -2.66 10.14 -11.81
C ALA A 93 -1.58 9.19 -12.37
N HIS A 94 -1.73 7.87 -12.20
CA HIS A 94 -0.66 6.91 -12.50
C HIS A 94 -1.11 5.64 -13.25
N LEU A 95 -2.41 5.37 -13.36
CA LEU A 95 -2.96 4.13 -13.94
C LEU A 95 -4.01 4.36 -15.03
N SER A 96 -4.29 5.63 -15.38
CA SER A 96 -5.24 6.05 -16.42
C SER A 96 -4.60 6.10 -17.80
#